data_AF-A0A194XBV4-F1
#
_entry.id   AF-A0A194XBV4-F1
#
_cell.length_a   1.000
_cell.length_b   1.000
_cell.length_c   1.000
_cell.angle_alpha   90.00
_cell.angle_beta   90.00
_cell.angle_gamma   90.00
#
_symmetry.space_group_name_H-M   'P 1'
#
loop_
_entity.id
_entity.type
_entity.pdbx_description
1 polymer ?
#
loop_
_entity_poly.entity_id
_entity_poly.type
_entity_poly.pdbx_seq_one_letter_code
_entity_poly.pdbx_strand_id
1 'polypeptide(L)'
;MAPVTAPMNFLVRDSLYDDERPYLLIYEPPAGFPKQNIKLEKHTDLRIEDIRVCKDQPSLDKNGFQITKFSSKMSRADFDNEELVKTVYLKEVVDHVQAIFGAQKVQIFEYVLRKRHEQFPISTGEPYEFNQPTSIAHVDTTHSWTEEMVKRLNPATANQLLESRVLCVNVWKPLRGPVRDWPLALCDPLTVDTQDLHPGDLVYDDYVVENMQLHYDDNQNWYYISLVYLTQLFHFQKTKILKCHEKA
;
A
#
# COMPACT_ATOMS: atom_id res chain seq x y z
N MET A 1 14.08 -6.32 -20.04
CA MET A 1 14.27 -7.09 -18.80
C MET A 1 13.23 -8.19 -18.77
N ALA A 2 13.55 -9.35 -18.20
CA ALA A 2 12.65 -10.49 -18.18
C ALA A 2 11.79 -10.45 -16.90
N PRO A 3 10.60 -11.07 -16.92
CA PRO A 3 9.86 -11.38 -15.71
C PRO A 3 10.76 -12.09 -14.69
N VAL A 4 10.46 -11.86 -13.41
CA VAL A 4 11.18 -12.49 -12.30
C VAL A 4 10.27 -13.48 -11.61
N THR A 5 10.91 -14.39 -10.89
CA THR A 5 10.23 -15.28 -9.95
C THR A 5 10.64 -14.89 -8.54
N ALA A 6 9.68 -14.74 -7.63
CA ALA A 6 9.95 -14.33 -6.25
C ALA A 6 8.99 -14.99 -5.26
N PRO A 7 9.42 -15.22 -4.01
CA PRO A 7 8.53 -15.71 -2.98
C PRO A 7 7.60 -14.59 -2.46
N MET A 8 6.34 -14.93 -2.18
CA MET A 8 5.39 -14.06 -1.48
C MET A 8 4.49 -14.88 -0.56
N ASN A 9 4.03 -14.25 0.53
CA ASN A 9 3.13 -14.87 1.49
C ASN A 9 1.69 -14.39 1.25
N PHE A 10 0.75 -15.31 1.37
CA PHE A 10 -0.69 -15.09 1.26
C PHE A 10 -1.38 -15.59 2.52
N LEU A 11 -2.60 -15.13 2.76
CA LEU A 11 -3.44 -15.67 3.82
C LEU A 11 -3.92 -17.07 3.43
N VAL A 12 -3.75 -18.04 4.32
CA VAL A 12 -4.29 -19.39 4.12
C VAL A 12 -5.82 -19.34 4.10
N ARG A 13 -6.46 -20.10 3.22
CA ARG A 13 -7.90 -20.36 3.32
C ARG A 13 -8.16 -21.33 4.48
N ASP A 14 -8.65 -20.79 5.60
CA ASP A 14 -8.87 -21.52 6.84
C ASP A 14 -10.27 -21.19 7.38
N SER A 15 -11.03 -22.20 7.80
CA SER A 15 -12.39 -22.03 8.33
C SER A 15 -12.41 -21.21 9.63
N LEU A 16 -11.27 -21.02 10.30
CA LEU A 16 -11.14 -20.05 11.38
C LEU A 16 -11.67 -18.67 10.97
N TYR A 17 -11.47 -18.27 9.72
CA TYR A 17 -11.81 -16.94 9.24
C TYR A 17 -13.30 -16.75 8.95
N ASP A 18 -14.09 -17.83 9.00
CA ASP A 18 -15.55 -17.76 8.96
C ASP A 18 -16.12 -17.17 10.27
N ASP A 19 -15.42 -17.41 11.40
CA ASP A 19 -15.86 -17.02 12.75
C ASP A 19 -15.01 -15.87 13.35
N GLU A 20 -13.72 -15.79 13.00
CA GLU A 20 -12.76 -14.84 13.56
C GLU A 20 -12.01 -14.08 12.47
N ARG A 21 -11.95 -12.74 12.54
CA ARG A 21 -11.14 -11.98 11.59
C ARG A 21 -9.64 -12.25 11.78
N PRO A 22 -8.86 -12.34 10.70
CA PRO A 22 -7.41 -12.24 10.77
C PRO A 22 -6.96 -10.97 11.51
N TYR A 23 -6.07 -11.07 12.48
CA TYR A 23 -5.52 -9.93 13.20
C TYR A 23 -4.02 -10.06 13.50
N LEU A 24 -3.37 -8.91 13.66
CA LEU A 24 -2.02 -8.76 14.21
C LEU A 24 -2.01 -7.61 15.22
N LEU A 25 -1.54 -7.90 16.43
CA LEU A 25 -1.32 -6.90 17.47
C LEU A 25 0.06 -6.25 17.31
N ILE A 26 0.09 -4.93 17.16
CA ILE A 26 1.31 -4.11 17.03
C ILE A 26 1.82 -3.67 18.41
N TYR A 27 1.42 -4.38 19.47
CA TYR A 27 1.87 -4.21 20.83
C TYR A 27 2.04 -5.59 21.49
N GLU A 28 2.55 -5.63 22.72
CA GLU A 28 2.71 -6.89 23.44
C GLU A 28 1.38 -7.32 24.07
N PRO A 29 0.82 -8.48 23.68
CA PRO A 29 -0.46 -8.93 24.20
C PRO A 29 -0.41 -9.28 25.69
N PRO A 30 -1.56 -9.27 26.38
CA PRO A 30 -1.69 -9.92 27.68
C PRO A 30 -1.21 -11.37 27.64
N ALA A 31 -0.63 -11.85 28.74
CA ALA A 31 -0.11 -13.21 28.83
C ALA A 31 -1.18 -14.25 28.43
N GLY A 32 -0.83 -15.13 27.49
CA GLY A 32 -1.72 -16.17 26.96
C GLY A 32 -2.62 -15.75 25.80
N PHE A 33 -2.66 -14.47 25.43
CA PHE A 33 -3.35 -14.02 24.22
C PHE A 33 -2.37 -14.03 23.02
N PRO A 34 -2.68 -14.73 21.92
CA PRO A 34 -1.77 -14.79 20.79
C PRO A 34 -1.63 -13.42 20.12
N LYS A 35 -0.40 -13.08 19.70
CA LYS A 35 -0.12 -11.80 19.04
C LYS A 35 -0.80 -11.66 17.67
N GLN A 36 -1.14 -12.79 17.05
CA GLN A 36 -1.84 -12.86 15.77
C GLN A 36 -2.56 -14.19 15.64
N ASN A 37 -3.64 -14.23 14.85
CA ASN A 37 -4.25 -15.47 14.34
C ASN A 37 -4.05 -15.64 12.80
N ILE A 38 -3.25 -14.77 12.19
CA ILE A 38 -2.91 -14.82 10.76
C ILE A 38 -2.04 -16.05 10.47
N LYS A 39 -2.54 -16.92 9.58
CA LYS A 39 -1.83 -18.08 9.04
C LYS A 39 -1.43 -17.77 7.61
N LEU A 40 -0.13 -17.84 7.34
CA LEU A 40 0.43 -17.50 6.03
C LEU A 40 0.89 -18.75 5.30
N GLU A 41 0.62 -18.81 4.00
CA GLU A 41 1.24 -19.74 3.08
C GLU A 41 2.21 -19.02 2.15
N LYS A 42 3.35 -19.65 1.90
CA LYS A 42 4.41 -19.09 1.08
C LYS A 42 4.40 -19.73 -0.30
N HIS A 43 4.18 -18.92 -1.33
CA HIS A 43 4.35 -19.33 -2.72
C HIS A 43 5.73 -18.88 -3.18
N THR A 44 6.62 -19.83 -3.51
CA THR A 44 8.03 -19.54 -3.85
C THR A 44 8.24 -19.09 -5.28
N ASP A 45 7.33 -19.48 -6.17
CA ASP A 45 7.53 -19.41 -7.62
C ASP A 45 6.53 -18.50 -8.34
N LEU A 46 6.11 -17.41 -7.69
CA LEU A 46 5.27 -16.40 -8.33
C LEU A 46 6.02 -15.70 -9.44
N ARG A 47 5.43 -15.75 -10.63
CA ARG A 47 5.88 -14.99 -11.78
C ARG A 47 5.40 -13.55 -11.67
N ILE A 48 6.33 -12.61 -11.71
CA ILE A 48 6.06 -11.17 -11.62
C ILE A 48 6.62 -10.48 -12.86
N GLU A 49 5.75 -9.83 -13.62
CA GLU A 49 6.07 -9.18 -14.89
C GLU A 49 6.70 -7.80 -14.67
N ASP A 50 7.77 -7.49 -15.41
CA ASP A 50 8.37 -6.16 -15.37
C ASP A 50 7.57 -5.20 -16.24
N ILE A 51 6.94 -4.20 -15.61
CA ILE A 51 6.13 -3.19 -16.30
C ILE A 51 6.91 -2.52 -17.43
N ARG A 52 8.23 -2.39 -17.32
CA ARG A 52 9.04 -1.75 -18.38
C ARG A 52 9.03 -2.49 -19.71
N VAL A 53 8.72 -3.78 -19.73
CA VAL A 53 8.64 -4.57 -20.97
C VAL A 53 7.21 -4.91 -21.39
N CYS A 54 6.22 -4.54 -20.58
CA CYS A 54 4.81 -4.65 -20.95
C CYS A 54 4.52 -3.73 -22.13
N LYS A 55 3.91 -4.28 -23.19
CA LYS A 55 3.47 -3.50 -24.37
C LYS A 55 2.44 -2.44 -23.96
N ASP A 56 1.47 -2.85 -23.15
CA ASP A 56 0.47 -1.97 -22.57
C ASP A 56 0.92 -1.58 -21.17
N GLN A 57 1.25 -0.30 -21.00
CA GLN A 57 1.64 0.22 -19.69
C GLN A 57 0.41 0.31 -18.78
N PRO A 58 0.51 -0.12 -17.51
CA PRO A 58 -0.56 0.05 -16.52
C PRO A 58 -0.91 1.53 -16.32
N SER A 59 -2.20 1.78 -16.11
CA SER A 59 -2.73 3.12 -15.83
C SER A 59 -3.56 3.12 -14.57
N LEU A 60 -3.72 4.30 -13.97
CA LEU A 60 -4.56 4.48 -12.79
C LEU A 60 -6.01 4.07 -13.03
N ASP A 61 -6.55 4.31 -14.23
CA ASP A 61 -7.94 4.00 -14.54
C ASP A 61 -8.17 2.51 -14.79
N LYS A 62 -7.20 1.81 -15.38
CA LYS A 62 -7.32 0.39 -15.71
C LYS A 62 -6.88 -0.52 -14.57
N ASN A 63 -5.69 -0.27 -14.04
CA ASN A 63 -5.01 -1.17 -13.10
C ASN A 63 -4.94 -0.58 -11.68
N GLY A 64 -5.42 0.65 -11.47
CA GLY A 64 -5.32 1.31 -10.18
C GLY A 64 -3.91 1.82 -9.86
N PHE A 65 -2.91 1.60 -10.72
CA PHE A 65 -1.54 2.08 -10.49
C PHE A 65 -0.85 2.62 -11.73
N GLN A 66 0.09 3.55 -11.52
CA GLN A 66 0.86 4.19 -12.59
C GLN A 66 2.21 4.71 -12.07
N ILE A 67 3.18 4.75 -12.99
CA ILE A 67 4.48 5.39 -12.81
C ILE A 67 4.46 6.76 -13.47
N THR A 68 4.87 7.78 -12.73
CA THR A 68 4.96 9.15 -13.25
C THR A 68 6.35 9.70 -13.03
N LYS A 69 6.74 10.70 -13.84
CA LYS A 69 7.95 11.46 -13.58
C LYS A 69 7.68 12.44 -12.45
N PHE A 70 8.60 12.50 -11.49
CA PHE A 70 8.51 13.39 -10.34
C PHE A 70 9.93 13.80 -9.93
N SER A 71 10.13 15.11 -9.78
CA SER A 71 11.38 15.69 -9.32
C SER A 71 11.08 16.51 -8.07
N SER A 72 11.74 16.18 -6.98
CA SER A 72 11.68 16.96 -5.74
C SER A 72 12.83 17.95 -5.69
N LYS A 73 12.63 19.08 -5.01
CA LYS A 73 13.72 19.99 -4.62
C LYS A 73 14.61 19.40 -3.52
N MET A 74 14.14 18.37 -2.81
CA MET A 74 14.89 17.74 -1.72
C MET A 74 15.94 16.77 -2.24
N SER A 75 17.12 16.84 -1.64
CA SER A 75 18.17 15.83 -1.75
C SER A 75 17.91 14.66 -0.80
N ARG A 76 18.68 13.58 -0.94
CA ARG A 76 18.57 12.42 -0.04
C ARG A 76 18.76 12.78 1.43
N ALA A 77 19.71 13.66 1.75
CA ALA A 77 20.04 14.00 3.14
C ALA A 77 18.91 14.80 3.81
N ASP A 78 18.12 15.54 3.04
CA ASP A 78 17.03 16.36 3.57
C ASP A 78 15.88 15.50 4.15
N PHE A 79 15.77 14.22 3.76
CA PHE A 79 14.77 13.30 4.32
C PHE A 79 15.06 12.89 5.78
N ASP A 80 16.23 13.21 6.33
CA ASP A 80 16.51 13.07 7.75
C ASP A 80 16.00 14.28 8.57
N ASN A 81 15.50 15.33 7.90
CA ASN A 81 14.89 16.50 8.52
C ASN A 81 13.36 16.46 8.34
N GLU A 82 12.66 16.15 9.42
CA GLU A 82 11.20 16.02 9.44
C GLU A 82 10.47 17.29 8.96
N GLU A 83 10.98 18.47 9.32
CA GLU A 83 10.38 19.74 8.95
C GLU A 83 10.48 19.98 7.44
N LEU A 84 11.62 19.66 6.83
CA LEU A 84 11.78 19.74 5.37
C LEU A 84 10.85 18.76 4.66
N VAL A 85 10.71 17.53 5.17
CA VAL A 85 9.77 16.55 4.62
C VAL A 85 8.35 17.13 4.61
N LYS A 86 7.89 17.69 5.73
CA LYS A 86 6.53 18.25 5.85
C LYS A 86 6.31 19.50 5.00
N THR A 87 7.23 20.45 5.06
CA THR A 87 7.05 21.77 4.44
C THR A 87 7.40 21.83 2.96
N VAL A 88 8.25 20.91 2.48
CA VAL A 88 8.68 20.86 1.08
C VAL A 88 8.15 19.62 0.39
N TYR A 89 8.59 18.42 0.78
CA TYR A 89 8.31 17.20 0.00
C TYR A 89 6.83 16.82 0.00
N LEU A 90 6.17 16.80 1.16
CA LEU A 90 4.74 16.46 1.22
C LEU A 90 3.89 17.46 0.45
N LYS A 91 4.30 18.73 0.39
CA LYS A 91 3.64 19.73 -0.44
C LYS A 91 3.83 19.46 -1.93
N GLU A 92 5.04 19.11 -2.37
CA GLU A 92 5.31 18.71 -3.75
C GLU A 92 4.51 17.46 -4.15
N VAL A 93 4.38 16.49 -3.25
CA VAL A 93 3.55 15.30 -3.46
C VAL A 93 2.07 15.66 -3.58
N VAL A 94 1.55 16.54 -2.72
CA VAL A 94 0.17 17.04 -2.81
C VAL A 94 -0.10 17.67 -4.17
N ASP A 95 0.75 18.62 -4.59
CA ASP A 95 0.60 19.33 -5.86
C ASP A 95 0.64 18.34 -7.05
N HIS A 96 1.53 17.34 -6.99
CA HIS A 96 1.66 16.32 -8.04
C HIS A 96 0.46 15.36 -8.10
N VAL A 97 0.03 14.81 -6.96
CA VAL A 97 -1.16 13.95 -6.87
C VAL A 97 -2.39 14.71 -7.33
N GLN A 98 -2.52 15.98 -6.94
CA GLN A 98 -3.63 16.82 -7.38
C GLN A 98 -3.68 16.96 -8.91
N ALA A 99 -2.53 17.20 -9.55
CA ALA A 99 -2.43 17.30 -11.00
C ALA A 99 -2.75 15.98 -11.73
N ILE A 100 -2.30 14.85 -11.19
CA ILE A 100 -2.53 13.51 -11.78
C ILE A 100 -4.00 13.11 -11.72
N PHE A 101 -4.66 13.33 -10.57
CA PHE A 101 -6.03 12.87 -10.35
C PHE A 101 -7.10 13.93 -10.65
N GLY A 102 -6.71 15.17 -10.96
CA GLY A 102 -7.62 16.30 -11.08
C GLY A 102 -8.39 16.57 -9.79
N ALA A 103 -7.76 16.31 -8.63
CA ALA A 103 -8.44 16.34 -7.35
C ALA A 103 -8.75 17.79 -6.92
N GLN A 104 -9.92 18.02 -6.33
CA GLN A 104 -10.26 19.31 -5.72
C GLN A 104 -9.56 19.50 -4.37
N LYS A 105 -9.30 18.39 -3.67
CA LYS A 105 -8.66 18.35 -2.36
C LYS A 105 -7.78 17.12 -2.25
N VAL A 106 -6.59 17.28 -1.70
CA VAL A 106 -5.67 16.19 -1.34
C VAL A 106 -5.27 16.39 0.11
N GLN A 107 -5.35 15.33 0.92
CA GLN A 107 -4.92 15.33 2.33
C GLN A 107 -3.96 14.16 2.53
N ILE A 108 -2.77 14.45 3.04
CA ILE A 108 -1.83 13.42 3.49
C ILE A 108 -2.16 13.13 4.95
N PHE A 109 -2.54 11.89 5.25
CA PHE A 109 -2.85 11.45 6.61
C PHE A 109 -1.70 10.67 7.25
N GLU A 110 -0.80 10.11 6.45
CA GLU A 110 0.37 9.37 6.89
C GLU A 110 1.51 9.53 5.89
N TYR A 111 2.74 9.52 6.40
CA TYR A 111 3.94 9.26 5.60
C TYR A 111 4.90 8.39 6.42
N VAL A 112 5.63 7.49 5.75
CA VAL A 112 6.61 6.61 6.39
C VAL A 112 7.92 6.68 5.64
N LEU A 113 9.00 6.97 6.37
CA LEU A 113 10.36 6.83 5.85
C LEU A 113 10.87 5.42 6.13
N ARG A 114 11.28 4.72 5.07
CA ARG A 114 11.78 3.35 5.17
C ARG A 114 13.28 3.31 4.88
N LYS A 115 14.06 2.77 5.81
CA LYS A 115 15.48 2.46 5.62
C LYS A 115 15.67 0.96 5.83
N ARG A 116 16.13 0.27 4.78
CA ARG A 116 16.32 -1.18 4.82
C ARG A 116 17.46 -1.52 5.80
N HIS A 117 17.16 -2.38 6.77
CA HIS A 117 18.16 -2.94 7.67
C HIS A 117 18.95 -4.04 6.95
N GLU A 118 20.26 -4.13 7.21
CA GLU A 118 21.14 -5.07 6.50
C GLU A 118 20.78 -6.53 6.77
N GLN A 119 20.32 -6.85 7.98
CA GLN A 119 19.95 -8.21 8.39
C GLN A 119 18.53 -8.62 7.98
N PHE A 120 17.69 -7.70 7.50
CA PHE A 120 16.34 -8.05 7.04
C PHE A 120 16.42 -9.07 5.88
N PRO A 121 15.64 -10.18 5.88
CA PRO A 121 14.46 -10.46 6.71
C PRO A 121 14.70 -11.31 7.97
N ILE A 122 15.94 -11.44 8.44
CA ILE A 122 16.27 -12.25 9.64
C ILE A 122 15.83 -11.50 10.89
N SER A 123 14.88 -12.07 11.65
CA SER A 123 14.44 -11.51 12.93
C SER A 123 15.61 -11.33 13.89
N THR A 124 15.72 -10.14 14.46
CA THR A 124 16.76 -9.75 15.43
C THR A 124 16.33 -9.95 16.88
N GLY A 125 15.10 -10.42 17.11
CA GLY A 125 14.49 -10.51 18.46
C GLY A 125 13.88 -9.19 18.93
N GLU A 126 14.29 -8.06 18.35
CA GLU A 126 13.78 -6.71 18.62
C GLU A 126 13.22 -6.06 17.34
N PRO A 127 12.29 -5.08 17.44
CA PRO A 127 11.84 -4.30 16.28
C PRO A 127 13.01 -3.57 15.61
N TYR A 128 13.01 -3.52 14.27
CA TYR A 128 13.96 -2.69 13.53
C TYR A 128 13.68 -1.20 13.75
N GLU A 129 14.72 -0.37 13.71
CA GLU A 129 14.63 1.09 13.85
C GLU A 129 13.67 1.73 12.83
N PHE A 130 13.61 1.18 11.61
CA PHE A 130 12.72 1.64 10.55
C PHE A 130 11.81 0.49 10.07
N ASN A 131 10.61 0.85 9.61
CA ASN A 131 9.68 -0.12 9.02
C ASN A 131 10.29 -0.82 7.80
N GLN A 132 10.43 -2.13 7.87
CA GLN A 132 10.99 -2.95 6.80
C GLN A 132 9.93 -3.31 5.74
N PRO A 133 10.35 -3.71 4.52
CA PRO A 133 9.43 -4.21 3.50
C PRO A 133 8.56 -5.36 4.04
N THR A 134 7.32 -5.45 3.59
CA THR A 134 6.46 -6.61 3.84
C THR A 134 6.61 -7.64 2.73
N SER A 135 6.44 -8.91 3.09
CA SER A 135 6.40 -10.04 2.14
C SER A 135 5.00 -10.64 2.02
N ILE A 136 4.01 -10.02 2.64
CA ILE A 136 2.61 -10.48 2.67
C ILE A 136 1.83 -9.69 1.63
N ALA A 137 1.12 -10.39 0.74
CA ALA A 137 0.20 -9.77 -0.20
C ALA A 137 -1.05 -9.24 0.53
N HIS A 138 -1.35 -7.96 0.35
CA HIS A 138 -2.47 -7.28 1.03
C HIS A 138 -2.88 -6.02 0.27
N VAL A 139 -4.07 -5.51 0.59
CA VAL A 139 -4.52 -4.16 0.29
C VAL A 139 -4.54 -3.37 1.60
N ASP A 140 -3.79 -2.28 1.67
CA ASP A 140 -3.56 -1.54 2.92
C ASP A 140 -4.80 -1.06 3.67
N THR A 141 -5.92 -0.81 2.97
CA THR A 141 -7.12 -0.23 3.58
C THR A 141 -8.40 -0.76 2.94
N THR A 142 -9.48 -0.82 3.71
CA THR A 142 -10.82 -1.13 3.22
C THR A 142 -11.61 0.13 2.83
N HIS A 143 -12.81 -0.08 2.27
CA HIS A 143 -13.75 1.00 1.96
C HIS A 143 -14.31 1.66 3.22
N SER A 144 -14.79 0.85 4.18
CA SER A 144 -15.24 1.26 5.51
C SER A 144 -14.19 2.13 6.20
N TRP A 145 -12.96 1.65 6.27
CA TRP A 145 -11.87 2.37 6.92
C TRP A 145 -11.57 3.71 6.23
N THR A 146 -11.62 3.74 4.89
CA THR A 146 -11.42 4.98 4.12
C THR A 146 -12.51 6.02 4.44
N GLU A 147 -13.78 5.61 4.55
CA GLU A 147 -14.87 6.51 4.96
C GLU A 147 -14.68 7.06 6.37
N GLU A 148 -14.31 6.20 7.32
CA GLU A 148 -14.03 6.59 8.69
C GLU A 148 -12.87 7.59 8.76
N MET A 149 -11.82 7.37 7.98
CA MET A 149 -10.71 8.30 7.88
C MET A 149 -11.13 9.66 7.33
N VAL A 150 -11.99 9.69 6.29
CA VAL A 150 -12.57 10.96 5.79
C VAL A 150 -13.34 11.68 6.90
N LYS A 151 -14.16 10.95 7.67
CA LYS A 151 -14.92 11.49 8.81
C LYS A 151 -13.99 12.06 9.89
N ARG A 152 -12.96 11.31 10.27
CA ARG A 152 -11.98 11.70 11.30
C ARG A 152 -11.19 12.95 10.91
N LEU A 153 -10.73 13.02 9.66
CA LEU A 153 -9.93 14.14 9.17
C LEU A 153 -10.75 15.38 8.83
N ASN A 154 -12.07 15.24 8.65
CA ASN A 154 -12.95 16.30 8.18
C ASN A 154 -14.28 16.36 8.94
N PRO A 155 -14.28 16.40 10.29
CA PRO A 155 -15.50 16.19 11.09
C PRO A 155 -16.65 17.16 10.74
N ALA A 156 -16.31 18.38 10.30
CA ALA A 156 -17.30 19.40 9.92
C ALA A 156 -17.86 19.25 8.49
N THR A 157 -17.15 18.56 7.57
CA THR A 157 -17.48 18.53 6.13
C THR A 157 -17.53 17.12 5.54
N ALA A 158 -17.36 16.09 6.37
CA ALA A 158 -17.23 14.70 5.93
C ALA A 158 -18.41 14.22 5.08
N ASN A 159 -19.64 14.52 5.48
CA ASN A 159 -20.83 14.10 4.73
C ASN A 159 -20.82 14.64 3.29
N GLN A 160 -20.49 15.93 3.13
CA GLN A 160 -20.36 16.56 1.82
C GLN A 160 -19.20 15.96 1.00
N LEU A 161 -18.05 15.69 1.65
CA LEU A 161 -16.91 15.06 0.96
C LEU A 161 -17.24 13.64 0.49
N LEU A 162 -18.00 12.87 1.28
CA LEU A 162 -18.47 11.52 0.96
C LEU A 162 -19.64 11.50 -0.03
N GLU A 163 -20.13 12.66 -0.48
CA GLU A 163 -20.98 12.78 -1.66
C GLU A 163 -20.16 12.84 -2.96
N SER A 164 -18.85 13.12 -2.87
CA SER A 164 -17.94 13.22 -4.01
C SER A 164 -17.15 11.92 -4.21
N ARG A 165 -16.40 11.84 -5.32
CA ARG A 165 -15.43 10.74 -5.52
C ARG A 165 -14.27 10.88 -4.55
N VAL A 166 -14.07 9.88 -3.69
CA VAL A 166 -12.92 9.80 -2.78
C VAL A 166 -11.98 8.69 -3.26
N LEU A 167 -10.68 8.99 -3.32
CA LEU A 167 -9.62 8.04 -3.60
C LEU A 167 -8.66 7.98 -2.42
N CYS A 168 -8.36 6.77 -1.95
CA CYS A 168 -7.25 6.52 -1.05
C CYS A 168 -6.07 6.01 -1.90
N VAL A 169 -4.98 6.79 -1.95
CA VAL A 169 -3.83 6.51 -2.82
C VAL A 169 -2.56 6.43 -2.00
N ASN A 170 -1.73 5.43 -2.31
CA ASN A 170 -0.36 5.40 -1.87
C ASN A 170 0.54 6.06 -2.91
N VAL A 171 1.55 6.73 -2.39
CA VAL A 171 2.64 7.32 -3.16
C VAL A 171 3.95 6.70 -2.68
N TRP A 172 4.68 6.05 -3.58
CA TRP A 172 5.98 5.45 -3.26
C TRP A 172 7.10 6.08 -4.08
N LYS A 173 8.17 6.48 -3.39
CA LYS A 173 9.32 7.18 -3.96
C LYS A 173 10.63 6.57 -3.44
N PRO A 174 11.55 6.11 -4.32
CA PRO A 174 12.87 5.71 -3.85
C PRO A 174 13.69 6.93 -3.41
N LEU A 175 14.36 6.80 -2.27
CA LEU A 175 15.33 7.79 -1.76
C LEU A 175 16.78 7.49 -2.21
N ARG A 176 17.03 6.26 -2.66
CA ARG A 176 18.28 5.81 -3.26
C ARG A 176 17.96 4.99 -4.50
N GLY A 177 18.65 5.25 -5.61
CA GLY A 177 18.34 4.64 -6.90
C GLY A 177 19.58 4.18 -7.68
N PRO A 178 19.39 3.29 -8.67
CA PRO A 178 18.14 2.57 -8.93
C PRO A 178 17.85 1.54 -7.84
N VAL A 179 16.57 1.32 -7.52
CA VAL A 179 16.17 0.25 -6.57
C VAL A 179 16.47 -1.10 -7.21
N ARG A 180 17.25 -1.92 -6.52
CA ARG A 180 17.64 -3.29 -6.92
C ARG A 180 17.25 -4.33 -5.89
N ASP A 181 16.67 -3.89 -4.79
CA ASP A 181 16.59 -4.64 -3.56
C ASP A 181 15.22 -4.35 -2.92
N TRP A 182 14.41 -5.40 -2.76
CA TRP A 182 12.98 -5.32 -2.45
C TRP A 182 12.21 -4.31 -3.33
N PRO A 183 12.15 -4.52 -4.66
CA PRO A 183 11.28 -3.71 -5.51
C PRO A 183 9.82 -3.91 -5.12
N LEU A 184 9.01 -2.86 -5.29
CA LEU A 184 7.57 -2.93 -5.06
C LEU A 184 6.93 -3.85 -6.11
N ALA A 185 6.18 -4.85 -5.64
CA ALA A 185 5.28 -5.66 -6.45
C ALA A 185 3.83 -5.15 -6.28
N LEU A 186 3.04 -5.21 -7.35
CA LEU A 186 1.65 -4.78 -7.42
C LEU A 186 0.84 -5.85 -8.15
N CYS A 187 -0.31 -6.23 -7.59
CA CYS A 187 -1.24 -7.14 -8.26
C CYS A 187 -2.18 -6.34 -9.17
N ASP A 188 -2.54 -6.91 -10.32
CA ASP A 188 -3.62 -6.38 -11.15
C ASP A 188 -4.96 -6.56 -10.42
N PRO A 189 -5.67 -5.49 -10.05
CA PRO A 189 -6.96 -5.64 -9.37
C PRO A 189 -8.02 -6.29 -10.27
N LEU A 190 -7.84 -6.26 -11.60
CA LEU A 190 -8.76 -6.89 -12.54
C LEU A 190 -8.68 -8.42 -12.54
N THR A 191 -7.66 -9.00 -11.89
CA THR A 191 -7.45 -10.44 -11.82
C THR A 191 -7.61 -11.01 -10.42
N VAL A 192 -8.05 -10.19 -9.47
CA VAL A 192 -8.32 -10.62 -8.09
C VAL A 192 -9.81 -10.90 -7.97
N ASP A 193 -10.19 -12.13 -7.58
CA ASP A 193 -11.58 -12.39 -7.18
C ASP A 193 -11.82 -11.74 -5.83
N THR A 194 -12.98 -11.10 -5.67
CA THR A 194 -13.42 -10.57 -4.38
C THR A 194 -13.47 -11.62 -3.27
N GLN A 195 -13.65 -12.90 -3.60
CA GLN A 195 -13.59 -14.04 -2.67
C GLN A 195 -12.16 -14.37 -2.19
N ASP A 196 -11.14 -13.78 -2.82
CA ASP A 196 -9.75 -13.91 -2.39
C ASP A 196 -9.38 -12.83 -1.37
N LEU A 197 -10.24 -11.83 -1.18
CA LEU A 197 -9.98 -10.73 -0.26
C LEU A 197 -10.70 -10.99 1.06
N HIS A 198 -9.94 -10.97 2.15
CA HIS A 198 -10.46 -11.12 3.51
C HIS A 198 -10.11 -9.89 4.35
N PRO A 199 -11.07 -9.22 5.01
CA PRO A 199 -10.73 -8.12 5.91
C PRO A 199 -9.86 -8.64 7.07
N GLY A 200 -8.86 -7.85 7.45
CA GLY A 200 -7.97 -8.15 8.58
C GLY A 200 -7.61 -6.90 9.38
N ASP A 201 -7.28 -7.08 10.65
CA ASP A 201 -7.08 -5.99 11.60
C ASP A 201 -5.61 -5.88 12.03
N LEU A 202 -5.01 -4.71 11.83
CA LEU A 202 -3.78 -4.30 12.50
C LEU A 202 -4.17 -3.48 13.73
N VAL A 203 -3.96 -4.05 14.91
CA VAL A 203 -4.45 -3.50 16.17
C VAL A 203 -3.30 -2.79 16.88
N TYR A 204 -3.38 -1.47 16.97
CA TYR A 204 -2.52 -0.64 17.80
C TYR A 204 -3.13 -0.47 19.19
N ASP A 205 -2.40 0.15 20.10
CA ASP A 205 -2.87 0.43 21.45
C ASP A 205 -4.05 1.43 21.49
N ASP A 206 -4.12 2.34 20.53
CA ASP A 206 -5.09 3.44 20.49
C ASP A 206 -6.05 3.42 19.28
N TYR A 207 -5.79 2.60 18.25
CA TYR A 207 -6.71 2.44 17.09
C TYR A 207 -6.51 1.11 16.35
N VAL A 208 -7.46 0.82 15.45
CA VAL A 208 -7.40 -0.33 14.54
C VAL A 208 -7.28 0.17 13.10
N VAL A 209 -6.41 -0.47 12.33
CA VAL A 209 -6.35 -0.32 10.87
C VAL A 209 -6.92 -1.57 10.23
N GLU A 210 -8.03 -1.42 9.51
CA GLU A 210 -8.63 -2.50 8.74
C GLU A 210 -7.98 -2.52 7.34
N ASN A 211 -7.37 -3.64 6.99
CA ASN A 211 -6.78 -3.91 5.68
C ASN A 211 -7.50 -5.10 5.02
N MET A 212 -7.15 -5.43 3.78
CA MET A 212 -7.56 -6.70 3.16
C MET A 212 -6.35 -7.61 3.03
N GLN A 213 -6.43 -8.79 3.63
CA GLN A 213 -5.53 -9.89 3.36
C GLN A 213 -5.92 -10.57 2.04
N LEU A 214 -4.93 -11.09 1.31
CA LEU A 214 -5.16 -11.75 0.03
C LEU A 214 -4.87 -13.25 0.14
N HIS A 215 -5.83 -14.07 -0.27
CA HIS A 215 -5.65 -15.49 -0.55
C HIS A 215 -4.99 -15.69 -1.91
N TYR A 216 -4.19 -16.74 -2.05
CA TYR A 216 -3.57 -17.06 -3.34
C TYR A 216 -4.60 -17.55 -4.36
N ASP A 217 -4.43 -17.12 -5.62
CA ASP A 217 -5.09 -17.69 -6.79
C ASP A 217 -4.17 -17.59 -8.02
N ASP A 218 -4.12 -18.64 -8.85
CA ASP A 218 -3.23 -18.72 -10.03
C ASP A 218 -3.58 -17.68 -11.12
N ASN A 219 -4.78 -17.10 -11.10
CA ASN A 219 -5.20 -16.08 -12.05
C ASN A 219 -4.65 -14.69 -11.71
N GLN A 220 -4.13 -14.49 -10.49
CA GLN A 220 -3.61 -13.19 -10.04
C GLN A 220 -2.35 -12.80 -10.83
N ASN A 221 -2.46 -11.72 -11.60
CA ASN A 221 -1.34 -11.19 -12.36
C ASN A 221 -0.55 -10.18 -11.54
N TRP A 222 0.75 -10.42 -11.41
CA TRP A 222 1.64 -9.59 -10.62
C TRP A 222 2.62 -8.82 -11.50
N TYR A 223 2.87 -7.59 -11.09
CA TYR A 223 3.78 -6.66 -11.75
C TYR A 223 4.82 -6.13 -10.77
N TYR A 224 6.02 -5.85 -11.28
CA TYR A 224 7.02 -5.06 -10.58
C TYR A 224 7.65 -4.07 -11.54
N ILE A 225 8.45 -3.15 -10.99
CA ILE A 225 9.26 -2.26 -11.81
C ILE A 225 10.72 -2.46 -11.45
N SER A 226 11.48 -2.90 -12.45
CA SER A 226 12.93 -2.95 -12.32
C SER A 226 13.54 -1.54 -12.30
N LEU A 227 14.71 -1.41 -11.67
CA LEU A 227 15.56 -0.21 -11.73
C LEU A 227 14.84 1.12 -11.43
N VAL A 228 13.99 1.18 -10.41
CA VAL A 228 13.26 2.42 -10.13
C VAL A 228 14.23 3.56 -9.82
N TYR A 229 14.16 4.63 -10.62
CA TYR A 229 15.03 5.80 -10.50
C TYR A 229 14.45 6.87 -9.57
N LEU A 230 15.32 7.78 -9.12
CA LEU A 230 14.95 8.89 -8.25
C LEU A 230 14.00 9.91 -8.91
N THR A 231 13.76 9.82 -10.20
CA THR A 231 12.83 10.69 -10.94
C THR A 231 11.46 10.07 -11.12
N GLN A 232 11.18 8.92 -10.50
CA GLN A 232 9.93 8.18 -10.66
C GLN A 232 9.14 8.15 -9.35
N LEU A 233 7.83 8.39 -9.46
CA LEU A 233 6.86 8.33 -8.37
C LEU A 233 5.74 7.36 -8.74
N PHE A 234 5.47 6.41 -7.85
CA PHE A 234 4.47 5.36 -8.03
C PHE A 234 3.22 5.74 -7.30
N HIS A 235 2.10 5.67 -8.02
CA HIS A 235 0.78 5.85 -7.47
C HIS A 235 0.09 4.50 -7.54
N PHE A 236 -0.55 4.09 -6.46
CA PHE A 236 -1.46 2.96 -6.48
C PHE A 236 -2.67 3.23 -5.59
N GLN A 237 -3.86 3.00 -6.14
CA GLN A 237 -5.14 3.17 -5.48
C GLN A 237 -5.37 1.98 -4.55
N LYS A 238 -5.67 2.26 -3.28
CA LYS A 238 -6.11 1.24 -2.31
C LYS A 238 -7.60 1.01 -2.43
N THR A 239 -8.35 2.11 -2.39
CA THR A 239 -9.80 2.11 -2.34
C THR A 239 -10.36 3.29 -3.11
N LYS A 240 -11.51 3.08 -3.74
CA LYS A 240 -12.24 4.08 -4.51
C LYS A 240 -13.69 4.10 -4.07
N ILE A 241 -14.14 5.24 -3.56
CA ILE A 241 -15.54 5.48 -3.21
C ILE A 241 -16.18 6.19 -4.40
N LEU A 242 -17.12 5.51 -5.06
CA LEU A 242 -17.94 6.06 -6.13
C LEU A 242 -19.38 6.15 -5.64
N LYS A 243 -19.98 7.33 -5.73
CA LYS A 243 -21.42 7.45 -5.84
C LYS A 243 -21.76 7.67 -7.31
N CYS A 244 -22.50 6.72 -7.89
CA CYS A 244 -23.15 6.96 -9.17
C CYS A 244 -24.16 8.08 -8.98
N HIS A 245 -23.85 9.27 -9.46
CA HIS A 245 -24.89 10.08 -10.04
C HIS A 245 -25.10 9.52 -11.45
N GLU A 246 -25.97 8.51 -11.57
CA GLU A 246 -26.73 8.37 -12.81
C GLU A 246 -27.53 9.67 -12.94
N LYS A 247 -26.95 10.64 -13.64
CA LYS A 247 -27.74 11.70 -14.22
C LYS A 247 -28.44 11.08 -15.42
N ALA A 248 -29.73 10.80 -15.24
CA ALA A 248 -30.68 10.66 -16.34
C ALA A 248 -30.63 11.88 -17.26
#